data_AF-A0A0R1XSI0-F1
#
_entry.id   AF-A0A0R1XSI0-F1
#
_cell.length_a   1.000
_cell.length_b   1.000
_cell.length_c   1.000
_cell.angle_alpha   90.00
_cell.angle_beta   90.00
_cell.angle_gamma   90.00
#
_symmetry.space_group_name_H-M   'P 1'
#
loop_
_entity.id
_entity.type
_entity.pdbx_description
1 polymer ?
#
loop_
_entity_poly.entity_id
_entity_poly.type
_entity_poly.pdbx_seq_one_letter_code
_entity_poly.pdbx_strand_id
1 'polypeptide(L)' 'MTSGDFQRLLQIALSDLAIRRTLMENHIADLSAQPRSLERDAEIEHSDMQVQRIAADYRHYQQFVDPTLAKKIDIDYEN' A
#
# COMPACT_ATOMS: atom_id res chain seq x y z
N MET A 1 -0.87 -5.59 25.91
CA MET A 1 -0.27 -4.77 24.83
C MET A 1 -0.38 -3.31 25.25
N THR A 2 0.71 -2.55 25.24
CA THR A 2 0.62 -1.11 25.58
C THR A 2 0.16 -0.31 24.36
N SER A 3 -0.37 0.90 24.58
CA SER A 3 -0.68 1.83 23.48
C SER A 3 0.56 2.11 22.62
N GLY A 4 1.74 2.19 23.22
CA GLY A 4 3.00 2.40 22.49
C GLY A 4 3.38 1.21 21.60
N ASP A 5 3.15 -0.02 22.07
CA ASP A 5 3.40 -1.23 21.26
C ASP A 5 2.44 -1.30 20.07
N PHE A 6 1.17 -0.93 20.28
CA PHE A 6 0.18 -0.85 19.20
C PHE A 6 0.61 0.15 18.11
N GLN A 7 1.05 1.35 18.49
CA GLN A 7 1.49 2.37 17.54
C GLN A 7 2.74 1.94 16.75
N ARG A 8 3.68 1.22 17.38
CA ARG A 8 4.81 0.62 16.64
C ARG A 8 4.36 -0.43 15.65
N LEU A 9 3.39 -1.28 16.00
CA LEU A 9 2.84 -2.28 15.10
C LEU A 9 2.11 -1.63 13.92
N LEU A 10 1.34 -0.56 14.16
CA LEU A 10 0.72 0.24 13.11
C LEU A 10 1.78 0.85 12.17
N GLN A 11 2.86 1.40 12.72
CA GLN A 11 3.95 1.94 11.92
C GLN A 11 4.54 0.87 10.99
N ILE A 12 4.86 -0.31 11.52
CA ILE A 12 5.41 -1.43 10.74
C ILE A 12 4.42 -1.86 9.65
N ALA A 13 3.15 -2.02 10.01
CA ALA A 13 2.11 -2.44 9.07
C ALA A 13 1.91 -1.43 7.93
N LEU A 14 1.85 -0.14 8.25
CA LEU A 14 1.72 0.92 7.23
C LEU A 14 2.95 0.98 6.32
N SER A 15 4.16 0.84 6.86
CA SER A 15 5.37 0.76 6.04
C SER A 15 5.38 -0.46 5.12
N ASP A 16 5.00 -1.64 5.62
CA ASP A 16 4.91 -2.86 4.81
C ASP A 16 3.88 -2.72 3.69
N LEU A 17 2.68 -2.20 4.00
CA LEU A 17 1.64 -1.96 2.99
C LEU A 17 2.09 -0.95 1.93
N ALA A 18 2.77 0.13 2.31
CA ALA A 18 3.32 1.09 1.37
C ALA A 18 4.34 0.44 0.43
N ILE A 19 5.29 -0.33 0.98
CA ILE A 19 6.30 -1.04 0.19
C ILE A 19 5.64 -2.02 -0.79
N ARG A 20 4.69 -2.84 -0.33
CA ARG A 20 3.99 -3.80 -1.17
C ARG A 20 3.22 -3.14 -2.30
N ARG A 21 2.59 -1.99 -2.00
CA ARG A 21 1.93 -1.18 -3.03
C ARG A 21 2.93 -0.71 -4.08
N THR A 22 4.04 -0.09 -3.69
CA THR A 22 5.07 0.37 -4.63
C THR A 22 5.60 -0.78 -5.51
N LEU A 23 5.85 -1.95 -4.92
CA LEU A 23 6.31 -3.11 -5.69
C LEU A 23 5.26 -3.56 -6.73
N MET A 24 3.97 -3.54 -6.37
CA MET A 24 2.90 -3.93 -7.27
C MET A 24 2.66 -2.89 -8.38
N GLU A 25 2.75 -1.60 -8.05
CA GLU A 25 2.66 -0.51 -9.03
C GLU A 25 3.82 -0.58 -10.04
N ASN A 26 5.04 -0.87 -9.57
CA ASN A 26 6.19 -1.11 -10.44
C ASN A 26 5.97 -2.32 -11.35
N HIS A 27 5.43 -3.42 -10.81
CA HIS A 27 5.12 -4.62 -11.60
C HIS A 27 4.09 -4.33 -12.71
N ILE A 28 3.04 -3.56 -12.40
CA ILE A 28 2.06 -3.11 -13.39
C ILE A 28 2.72 -2.26 -14.47
N ALA A 29 3.62 -1.35 -14.09
CA ALA A 29 4.36 -0.52 -15.05
C ALA A 29 5.24 -1.37 -15.98
N ASP A 30 5.93 -2.39 -15.43
CA ASP A 30 6.77 -3.31 -16.20
C ASP A 30 5.96 -4.16 -17.18
N LEU A 31 4.77 -4.63 -16.78
CA LEU A 31 3.85 -5.35 -17.67
C LEU A 31 3.30 -4.44 -18.76
N SER A 32 2.97 -3.19 -18.42
CA SER A 32 2.42 -2.20 -19.34
C SER A 32 3.43 -1.73 -20.39
N ALA A 33 4.74 -1.80 -20.09
CA ALA A 33 5.81 -1.46 -21.02
C ALA A 33 6.08 -2.55 -22.08
N GLN A 34 5.53 -3.75 -21.89
CA GLN A 34 5.71 -4.89 -22.80
C GLN A 34 4.61 -4.93 -23.88
N PRO A 35 4.82 -5.66 -24.99
CA PRO A 35 3.78 -5.86 -26.00
C PRO A 35 2.51 -6.45 -25.39
N ARG A 36 1.35 -5.86 -25.72
CA ARG A 36 0.06 -6.33 -25.21
C ARG A 36 -0.22 -7.79 -25.55
N SER A 37 -0.76 -8.52 -24.58
CA SER A 37 -1.30 -9.86 -24.73
C SER A 37 -2.46 -10.06 -23.74
N LEU A 38 -3.38 -10.97 -24.04
CA LEU A 38 -4.50 -11.27 -23.15
C LEU A 38 -4.05 -11.74 -21.75
N GLU A 39 -2.93 -12.47 -21.70
CA GLU A 39 -2.31 -12.91 -20.45
C GLU A 39 -1.83 -11.73 -19.61
N ARG A 40 -1.15 -10.75 -20.24
CA ARG A 40 -0.68 -9.54 -19.57
C ARG A 40 -1.83 -8.65 -19.13
N ASP A 41 -2.88 -8.53 -19.94
CA ASP A 41 -4.06 -7.74 -19.57
C ASP A 41 -4.73 -8.31 -18.31
N ALA A 42 -4.83 -9.64 -18.21
CA ALA A 42 -5.36 -10.32 -17.02
C ALA A 42 -4.42 -10.17 -15.80
N GLU A 43 -3.10 -10.20 -16.00
CA GLU A 43 -2.13 -10.01 -14.93
C GLU A 43 -2.16 -8.58 -14.38
N ILE A 44 -2.26 -7.57 -15.27
CA ILE A 44 -2.43 -6.16 -14.90
C ILE A 44 -3.71 -5.98 -14.09
N GLU A 45 -4.85 -6.54 -14.53
CA GLU A 45 -6.12 -6.44 -13.80
C GLU A 45 -6.01 -7.08 -12.40
N HIS A 46 -5.40 -8.26 -12.32
CA HIS A 46 -5.17 -8.92 -11.04
C HIS A 46 -4.29 -8.08 -10.10
N SER A 47 -3.18 -7.53 -10.61
CA SER A 47 -2.30 -6.67 -9.82
C SER A 47 -2.98 -5.37 -9.39
N ASP A 48 -3.81 -4.75 -10.23
CA ASP A 48 -4.57 -3.55 -9.87
C ASP A 48 -5.56 -3.84 -8.73
N MET A 49 -6.26 -4.97 -8.78
CA MET A 49 -7.12 -5.42 -7.67
C MET A 49 -6.34 -5.57 -6.36
N GLN A 50 -5.09 -6.05 -6.40
CA GLN A 50 -4.25 -6.15 -5.21
C GLN A 50 -3.83 -4.77 -4.69
N VAL A 51 -3.47 -3.84 -5.58
CA VAL A 51 -3.17 -2.44 -5.22
C VAL A 51 -4.36 -1.80 -4.50
N GLN A 52 -5.57 -1.98 -5.02
CA GLN A 52 -6.79 -1.42 -4.42
C GLN A 52 -7.06 -2.00 -3.01
N ARG A 53 -6.83 -3.29 -2.81
CA ARG A 53 -6.95 -3.94 -1.48
C ARG A 53 -5.94 -3.39 -0.49
N ILE A 54 -4.66 -3.30 -0.89
CA ILE A 54 -3.61 -2.73 -0.05
C ILE A 54 -3.92 -1.28 0.31
N ALA A 55 -4.43 -0.49 -0.64
CA ALA A 55 -4.84 0.89 -0.39
C ALA A 55 -6.02 0.97 0.60
N ALA A 56 -6.98 0.04 0.53
CA ALA A 56 -8.08 -0.02 1.49
C ALA A 56 -7.60 -0.36 2.91
N ASP A 57 -6.72 -1.36 3.04
CA ASP A 57 -6.13 -1.76 4.32
C ASP A 57 -5.27 -0.63 4.92
N TYR A 58 -4.48 0.04 4.09
CA TYR A 58 -3.67 1.20 4.50
C TYR A 58 -4.56 2.31 5.07
N ARG A 59 -5.61 2.71 4.33
CA ARG A 59 -6.58 3.72 4.79
C ARG A 59 -7.28 3.30 6.07
N HIS A 60 -7.59 2.02 6.22
CA HIS A 60 -8.18 1.50 7.45
C HIS A 60 -7.23 1.66 8.64
N TYR A 61 -5.98 1.22 8.52
CA TYR A 61 -5.01 1.30 9.62
C TYR A 61 -4.60 2.74 9.96
N GLN A 62 -4.59 3.62 8.97
CA GLN A 62 -4.32 5.04 9.15
C GLN A 62 -5.29 5.70 10.15
N GLN A 63 -6.54 5.21 10.26
CA GLN A 63 -7.53 5.73 11.22
C GLN A 63 -7.16 5.52 12.69
N PHE A 64 -6.21 4.63 12.98
CA PHE A 64 -5.78 4.30 14.35
C PHE A 64 -4.44 4.92 14.75
N VAL A 65 -3.80 5.63 13.82
CA VAL A 65 -2.51 6.28 14.03
C VAL A 65 -2.67 7.50 14.94
N ASP A 66 -1.84 7.61 15.97
CA ASP A 66 -1.84 8.79 16.81
C ASP A 66 -1.21 10.02 16.11
N PRO A 67 -1.52 11.26 16.52
CA PRO A 67 -0.99 12.46 15.87
C PRO A 67 0.54 12.60 15.91
N THR A 68 1.21 11.92 16.84
CA THR A 68 2.67 11.98 16.96
C THR A 68 3.33 11.09 15.92
N LEU A 69 2.78 9.91 15.71
CA LEU A 69 3.19 8.99 14.67
C LEU A 69 2.80 9.54 13.30
N ALA A 70 1.60 10.09 13.13
CA ALA A 70 1.15 10.67 11.85
C ALA A 70 2.13 11.70 11.28
N LYS A 71 2.73 12.54 12.13
CA LYS A 71 3.75 13.52 11.72
C LYS A 71 5.10 12.90 11.33
N LYS A 72 5.40 11.68 11.75
CA LYS A 72 6.68 10.99 11.49
C LYS A 72 6.66 10.14 10.23
N ILE A 73 5.52 9.52 9.94
CA ILE A 73 5.37 8.65 8.76
C ILE A 73 4.95 9.41 7.50
N ASP A 74 4.97 10.75 7.55
CA ASP A 74 4.68 11.66 6.43
C ASP A 74 3.53 11.11 5.58
N ILE A 75 2.36 11.00 6.21
CA ILE A 75 1.20 10.33 5.63
C ILE A 75 0.65 11.20 4.49
N ASP A 76 1.32 11.16 3.36
CA ASP A 76 0.85 11.69 2.09
C ASP A 76 0.13 10.57 1.35
N TYR A 77 -1.20 10.53 1.51
CA TYR A 77 -2.09 9.94 0.50
C TYR A 77 -3.42 10.71 0.49
N GLU A 78 -3.35 12.02 0.26
CA GLU A 78 -4.39 12.75 -0.45
C GLU A 78 -3.80 13.25 -1.77
N ASN A 79 -4.36 12.75 -2.88
CA ASN A 79 -4.60 13.59 -4.05
C ASN A 79 -6.05 14.04 -3.97
#